data_AF-A0A2B7WX00-F1
#
_entry.id   AF-A0A2B7WX00-F1
#
_cell.length_a   1.000
_cell.length_b   1.000
_cell.length_c   1.000
_cell.angle_alpha   90.00
_cell.angle_beta   90.00
_cell.angle_gamma   90.00
#
_symmetry.space_group_name_H-M   'P 1'
#
loop_
_entity.id
_entity.type
_entity.pdbx_description
1 polymer ?
#
loop_
_entity_poly.entity_id
_entity_poly.type
_entity_poly.pdbx_seq_one_letter_code
_entity_poly.pdbx_strand_id
1 'polypeptide(L)'
;MASSTEDPFIQVQKDVLSALSNIRPLFDSYLRIRSLATSPSSPELQQARSELETTLHDLSADLEDLVESVRVVEHDPYRYGLELEEVGRRRQVVEDFGREIEGMRTELERTVTASTTAVRGTRAGTGAGIGAGINGGSLPSPSHFELQDDHLLGDDGEREDYYAEFEEQRQQELMAEQDQQLDGVFQTVGTLRQQANDMGRELEEQVEMLKEVDTLAERVGGKLQSGVRRVGKIIRRNEGMEFVIRLVHSYEYRGDPSLTITFHVGQIRRQAVVSQC
;
A
#
# COMPACT_ATOMS: atom_id res chain seq x y z
N MET A 1 13.64 -30.32 8.89
CA MET A 1 13.84 -29.27 7.87
C MET A 1 12.50 -28.58 7.71
N ALA A 2 12.17 -27.66 8.61
CA ALA A 2 10.97 -26.85 8.47
C ALA A 2 11.16 -26.01 7.20
N SER A 3 10.28 -26.21 6.22
CA SER A 3 10.35 -25.48 4.95
C SER A 3 10.17 -24.00 5.23
N SER A 4 11.07 -23.17 4.69
CA SER A 4 11.11 -21.71 4.77
C SER A 4 9.80 -20.97 4.43
N THR A 5 8.79 -21.67 3.91
CA THR A 5 7.44 -21.17 3.63
C THR A 5 6.54 -21.11 4.87
N GLU A 6 6.90 -21.81 5.95
CA GLU A 6 6.05 -22.00 7.14
C GLU A 6 6.55 -21.24 8.37
N ASP A 7 7.63 -20.46 8.21
CA ASP A 7 8.11 -19.58 9.27
C ASP A 7 7.23 -18.32 9.36
N PRO A 8 6.54 -18.08 10.48
CA PRO A 8 5.69 -16.90 10.65
C PRO A 8 6.48 -15.59 10.51
N PHE A 9 7.77 -15.57 10.88
CA PHE A 9 8.61 -14.39 10.73
C PHE A 9 8.73 -13.96 9.27
N ILE A 10 8.91 -14.91 8.34
CA ILE A 10 9.08 -14.63 6.91
C ILE A 10 7.78 -14.14 6.27
N GLN A 11 6.63 -14.54 6.82
CA GLN A 11 5.33 -14.04 6.38
C GLN A 11 5.14 -12.58 6.78
N VAL A 12 5.33 -12.26 8.06
CA VAL A 12 5.22 -10.88 8.57
C VAL A 12 6.27 -9.97 7.93
N GLN A 13 7.48 -10.49 7.65
CA GLN A 13 8.50 -9.74 6.90
C GLN A 13 7.99 -9.31 5.51
N LYS A 14 7.28 -10.18 4.80
CA LYS A 14 6.71 -9.83 3.48
C LYS A 14 5.59 -8.81 3.61
N ASP A 15 4.78 -8.93 4.65
CA ASP A 15 3.69 -7.99 4.92
C ASP A 15 4.25 -6.59 5.23
N VAL A 16 5.32 -6.51 6.04
CA VAL A 16 6.06 -5.25 6.31
C VAL A 16 6.67 -4.67 5.04
N LEU A 17 7.26 -5.50 4.17
CA LEU A 17 7.79 -5.04 2.88
C LEU A 17 6.69 -4.49 1.96
N SER A 18 5.54 -5.14 1.93
CA SER A 18 4.37 -4.68 1.19
C SER A 18 3.87 -3.33 1.75
N ALA A 19 3.75 -3.21 3.07
CA ALA A 19 3.37 -1.98 3.74
C ALA A 19 4.36 -0.84 3.43
N LEU A 20 5.67 -1.08 3.49
CA LEU A 20 6.69 -0.10 3.12
C LEU A 20 6.58 0.34 1.66
N SER A 21 6.28 -0.60 0.75
CA SER A 21 6.09 -0.28 -0.67
C SER A 21 4.89 0.65 -0.90
N ASN A 22 3.86 0.57 -0.05
CA ASN A 22 2.70 1.47 -0.07
C ASN A 22 2.97 2.82 0.61
N ILE A 23 3.78 2.85 1.67
CA ILE A 23 4.09 4.08 2.42
C ILE A 23 5.01 5.01 1.65
N ARG A 24 6.00 4.48 0.90
CA ARG A 24 6.94 5.28 0.10
C ARG A 24 6.25 6.28 -0.85
N PRO A 25 5.31 5.88 -1.72
CA PRO A 25 4.61 6.83 -2.60
C PRO A 25 3.71 7.80 -1.83
N LEU A 26 3.11 7.40 -0.70
CA LEU A 26 2.35 8.30 0.18
C LEU A 26 3.26 9.38 0.77
N PHE A 27 4.46 8.99 1.20
CA PHE A 27 5.47 9.92 1.71
C PHE A 27 5.96 10.89 0.62
N ASP A 28 6.28 10.40 -0.57
CA ASP A 28 6.69 11.26 -1.70
C ASP A 28 5.58 12.24 -2.11
N SER A 29 4.32 11.78 -2.10
CA SER A 29 3.15 12.61 -2.33
C SER A 29 3.03 13.70 -1.26
N TYR A 30 3.19 13.36 0.02
CA TYR A 30 3.20 14.32 1.11
C TYR A 30 4.31 15.38 0.96
N LEU A 31 5.54 14.97 0.64
CA LEU A 31 6.66 15.90 0.40
C LEU A 31 6.37 16.84 -0.78
N ARG A 32 5.73 16.33 -1.84
CA ARG A 32 5.33 17.10 -3.02
C ARG A 32 4.21 18.10 -2.71
N ILE A 33 3.13 17.66 -2.05
CA ILE A 33 2.03 18.53 -1.66
C ILE A 33 2.56 19.65 -0.76
N ARG A 34 3.46 19.32 0.17
CA ARG A 34 4.09 20.32 1.03
C ARG A 34 4.93 21.33 0.25
N SER A 35 5.69 20.91 -0.76
CA SER A 35 6.52 21.83 -1.53
C SER A 35 5.70 22.76 -2.43
N LEU A 36 4.50 22.33 -2.85
CA LEU A 36 3.57 23.11 -3.65
C LEU A 36 2.60 23.95 -2.81
N ALA A 37 2.30 23.53 -1.59
CA ALA A 37 1.36 24.22 -0.72
C ALA A 37 1.94 25.52 -0.16
N THR A 38 1.38 26.65 -0.61
CA THR A 38 1.70 27.99 -0.07
C THR A 38 1.19 28.18 1.36
N SER A 39 0.14 27.43 1.76
CA SER A 39 -0.44 27.47 3.10
C SER A 39 -0.17 26.16 3.85
N PRO A 40 0.36 26.22 5.10
CA PRO A 40 0.64 25.04 5.92
C PRO A 40 -0.63 24.35 6.46
N SER A 41 -1.81 24.93 6.25
CA SER A 41 -3.09 24.41 6.73
C SER A 41 -4.01 23.95 5.59
N SER A 42 -3.48 23.56 4.44
CA SER A 42 -4.31 23.01 3.37
C SER A 42 -4.95 21.68 3.83
N PRO A 43 -6.24 21.47 3.54
CA PRO A 43 -6.96 20.26 3.99
C PRO A 43 -6.35 18.99 3.41
N GLU A 44 -5.86 19.04 2.17
CA GLU A 44 -5.17 17.93 1.50
C GLU A 44 -3.86 17.54 2.21
N LEU A 45 -3.10 18.52 2.71
CA LEU A 45 -1.87 18.26 3.46
C LEU A 45 -2.19 17.63 4.82
N GLN A 46 -3.24 18.09 5.49
CA GLN A 46 -3.67 17.53 6.78
C GLN A 46 -4.16 16.08 6.62
N GLN A 47 -4.92 15.81 5.56
CA GLN A 47 -5.38 14.45 5.26
C GLN A 47 -4.21 13.52 4.93
N ALA A 48 -3.35 13.90 3.97
CA ALA A 48 -2.18 13.09 3.59
C ALA A 48 -1.26 12.83 4.79
N ARG A 49 -1.10 13.82 5.68
CA ARG A 49 -0.37 13.66 6.94
C ARG A 49 -1.04 12.64 7.86
N SER A 50 -2.34 12.78 8.13
CA SER A 50 -3.05 11.88 9.05
C SER A 50 -3.02 10.43 8.57
N GLU A 51 -3.15 10.21 7.26
CA GLU A 51 -3.06 8.88 6.64
C GLU A 51 -1.65 8.30 6.80
N LEU A 52 -0.61 9.10 6.54
CA LEU A 52 0.77 8.69 6.74
C LEU A 52 1.10 8.42 8.23
N GLU A 53 0.62 9.25 9.17
CA GLU A 53 0.83 9.05 10.60
C GLU A 53 0.19 7.75 11.10
N THR A 54 -1.03 7.47 10.64
CA THR A 54 -1.76 6.25 11.02
C THR A 54 -1.04 5.01 10.50
N THR A 55 -0.69 5.00 9.21
CA THR A 55 0.00 3.85 8.59
C THR A 55 1.42 3.63 9.14
N LEU A 56 2.18 4.70 9.43
CA LEU A 56 3.48 4.59 10.09
C LEU A 56 3.35 4.11 11.55
N HIS A 57 2.27 4.48 12.24
CA HIS A 57 2.02 4.00 13.60
C HIS A 57 1.72 2.50 13.62
N ASP A 58 0.83 2.03 12.75
CA ASP A 58 0.50 0.61 12.61
C ASP A 58 1.75 -0.21 12.29
N LEU A 59 2.55 0.24 11.30
CA LEU A 59 3.79 -0.45 10.94
C LEU A 59 4.85 -0.43 12.05
N SER A 60 4.88 0.61 12.88
CA SER A 60 5.78 0.66 14.04
C SER A 60 5.43 -0.36 15.11
N ALA A 61 4.13 -0.66 15.29
CA ALA A 61 3.68 -1.72 16.18
C ALA A 61 4.07 -3.10 15.65
N ASP A 62 3.84 -3.36 14.35
CA ASP A 62 4.27 -4.62 13.70
C ASP A 62 5.79 -4.85 13.81
N LEU A 63 6.58 -3.76 13.72
CA LEU A 63 8.03 -3.83 13.90
C LEU A 63 8.43 -4.14 15.35
N GLU A 64 7.73 -3.58 16.33
CA GLU A 64 8.00 -3.85 17.75
C GLU A 64 7.81 -5.34 18.07
N ASP A 65 6.76 -5.95 17.54
CA ASP A 65 6.50 -7.39 17.63
C ASP A 65 7.62 -8.22 16.96
N LEU A 66 8.12 -7.77 15.79
CA LEU A 66 9.25 -8.42 15.13
C LEU A 66 10.54 -8.31 15.93
N VAL A 67 10.84 -7.15 16.52
CA VAL A 67 12.01 -6.97 17.40
C VAL A 67 11.93 -7.92 18.60
N GLU A 68 10.76 -8.05 19.23
CA GLU A 68 10.57 -8.98 20.34
C GLU A 68 10.77 -10.43 19.90
N SER A 69 10.22 -10.81 18.74
CA SER A 69 10.39 -12.16 18.19
C SER A 69 11.86 -12.51 17.95
N VAL A 70 12.67 -11.55 17.45
CA VAL A 70 14.11 -11.75 17.23
C VAL A 70 14.85 -11.87 18.56
N ARG A 71 14.51 -11.06 19.57
CA ARG A 71 15.12 -11.14 20.92
C ARG A 71 14.88 -12.49 21.60
N VAL A 72 13.69 -13.07 21.44
CA VAL A 72 13.37 -14.40 21.96
C VAL A 72 14.19 -15.47 21.25
N VAL A 73 14.31 -15.38 19.93
CA VAL A 73 15.10 -16.30 19.11
C VAL A 73 16.61 -16.20 19.42
N GLU A 74 17.12 -15.00 19.72
CA GLU A 74 18.52 -14.78 20.10
C GLU A 74 18.92 -15.50 21.39
N HIS A 75 17.99 -15.71 22.33
CA HIS A 75 18.28 -16.38 23.60
C HIS A 75 18.47 -17.90 23.46
N ASP A 76 17.72 -18.57 22.59
CA ASP A 76 17.84 -20.03 22.38
C ASP A 76 17.59 -20.42 20.92
N PRO A 77 18.55 -20.16 20.00
CA PRO A 77 18.37 -20.42 18.56
C PRO A 77 18.13 -21.90 18.24
N TYR A 78 18.76 -22.79 19.01
CA TYR A 78 18.72 -24.24 18.78
C TYR A 78 17.36 -24.85 19.10
N ARG A 79 16.62 -24.29 20.07
CA ARG A 79 15.23 -24.71 20.37
C ARG A 79 14.29 -24.55 19.19
N TYR A 80 14.52 -23.52 18.38
CA TYR A 80 13.71 -23.22 17.21
C TYR A 80 14.29 -23.83 15.92
N GLY A 81 15.42 -24.56 16.02
CA GLY A 81 16.07 -25.18 14.87
C GLY A 81 16.62 -24.15 13.86
N LEU A 82 16.95 -22.94 14.32
CA LEU A 82 17.45 -21.86 13.50
C LEU A 82 18.99 -21.81 13.53
N GLU A 83 19.59 -21.49 12.40
CA GLU A 83 21.03 -21.27 12.30
C GLU A 83 21.39 -19.88 12.85
N LEU A 84 22.55 -19.74 13.49
CA LEU A 84 22.98 -18.47 14.08
C LEU A 84 23.12 -17.34 13.04
N GLU A 85 23.47 -17.71 11.80
CA GLU A 85 23.52 -16.80 10.65
C GLU A 85 22.12 -16.27 10.29
N GLU A 86 21.10 -17.13 10.37
CA GLU A 86 19.72 -16.74 10.09
C GLU A 86 19.21 -15.74 11.13
N VAL A 87 19.52 -15.94 12.41
CA VAL A 87 19.19 -14.96 13.47
C VAL A 87 19.85 -13.61 13.19
N GLY A 88 21.11 -13.62 12.75
CA GLY A 88 21.82 -12.41 12.33
C GLY A 88 21.14 -11.70 11.16
N ARG A 89 20.66 -12.45 10.15
CA ARG A 89 19.89 -11.89 9.03
C ARG A 89 18.59 -11.23 9.50
N ARG A 90 17.82 -11.90 10.37
CA ARG A 90 16.55 -11.35 10.91
C ARG A 90 16.77 -10.05 11.65
N ARG A 91 17.82 -9.99 12.46
CA ARG A 91 18.20 -8.79 13.17
C ARG A 91 18.53 -7.63 12.21
N GLN A 92 19.35 -7.89 11.20
CA GLN A 92 19.72 -6.84 10.24
C GLN A 92 18.50 -6.28 9.51
N VAL A 93 17.59 -7.15 9.06
CA VAL A 93 16.36 -6.75 8.38
C VAL A 93 15.50 -5.85 9.26
N VAL A 94 15.30 -6.23 10.52
CA VAL A 94 14.50 -5.43 11.47
C VAL A 94 15.17 -4.09 11.79
N GLU A 95 16.50 -4.06 11.93
CA GLU A 95 17.25 -2.81 12.08
C GLU A 95 17.10 -1.89 10.86
N ASP A 96 17.16 -2.44 9.64
CA ASP A 96 17.04 -1.66 8.41
C ASP A 96 15.62 -1.08 8.24
N PHE A 97 14.57 -1.88 8.51
CA PHE A 97 13.19 -1.37 8.53
C PHE A 97 12.97 -0.31 9.60
N GLY A 98 13.56 -0.50 10.79
CA GLY A 98 13.47 0.46 11.89
C GLY A 98 14.10 1.81 11.54
N ARG A 99 15.26 1.79 10.87
CA ARG A 99 15.90 3.03 10.40
C ARG A 99 15.06 3.74 9.33
N GLU A 100 14.44 3.00 8.42
CA GLU A 100 13.61 3.60 7.36
C GLU A 100 12.36 4.28 7.93
N ILE A 101 11.62 3.59 8.81
CA ILE A 101 10.41 4.12 9.46
C ILE A 101 10.76 5.33 10.33
N GLU A 102 11.81 5.24 11.14
CA GLU A 102 12.24 6.35 12.00
C GLU A 102 12.71 7.56 11.18
N GLY A 103 13.36 7.32 10.04
CA GLY A 103 13.72 8.37 9.08
C GLY A 103 12.49 9.10 8.54
N MET A 104 11.46 8.37 8.12
CA MET A 104 10.20 8.96 7.65
C MET A 104 9.46 9.74 8.75
N ARG A 105 9.41 9.21 9.98
CA ARG A 105 8.80 9.91 11.13
C ARG A 105 9.54 11.19 11.49
N THR A 106 10.88 11.14 11.53
CA THR A 106 11.71 12.30 11.84
C THR A 106 11.54 13.40 10.80
N GLU A 107 11.50 13.04 9.51
CA GLU A 107 11.28 14.02 8.43
C GLU A 107 9.86 14.60 8.47
N LEU A 108 8.86 13.77 8.79
CA LEU A 108 7.49 14.25 9.01
C LEU A 108 7.44 15.29 10.15
N GLU A 109 8.03 15.00 11.31
CA GLU A 109 8.06 15.93 12.45
C GLU A 109 8.87 17.20 12.16
N ARG A 110 10.02 17.06 11.49
CA ARG A 110 10.86 18.19 11.05
C ARG A 110 10.03 19.18 10.22
N THR A 111 9.13 18.68 9.39
CA THR A 111 8.42 19.49 8.41
C THR A 111 7.18 20.15 9.00
N VAL A 112 6.61 19.54 10.04
CA VAL A 112 5.64 20.18 10.96
C VAL A 112 6.31 21.28 11.79
N THR A 113 7.53 21.07 12.26
CA THR A 113 8.26 22.07 13.06
C THR A 113 8.75 23.25 12.20
N ALA A 114 9.17 22.98 10.97
CA ALA A 114 9.58 24.01 10.02
C ALA A 114 8.42 24.98 9.68
N SER A 115 7.20 24.45 9.48
CA SER A 115 6.01 25.27 9.20
C SER A 115 5.59 26.13 10.39
N THR A 116 5.66 25.61 11.62
CA THR A 116 5.35 26.40 12.83
C THR A 116 6.39 27.47 13.14
N THR A 117 7.67 27.23 12.83
CA THR A 117 8.76 28.21 13.06
C THR A 117 8.71 29.36 12.06
N ALA A 118 8.38 29.10 10.79
CA ALA A 118 8.21 30.13 9.77
C ALA A 118 7.10 31.14 10.11
N VAL A 119 6.01 30.68 10.73
CA VAL A 119 4.90 31.53 11.21
C VAL A 119 5.27 32.39 12.42
N ARG A 120 6.29 31.98 13.19
CA ARG A 120 6.76 32.72 14.37
C ARG A 120 7.87 33.72 14.03
N GLY A 121 8.66 33.46 12.98
CA GLY A 121 9.66 34.40 12.45
C GLY A 121 9.08 35.68 11.86
N THR A 122 7.85 35.64 11.33
CA THR A 122 7.15 36.82 10.76
C THR A 122 6.45 37.69 11.80
N ARG A 123 6.26 37.22 13.04
CA ARG A 123 5.65 37.99 14.14
C ARG A 123 6.65 38.59 15.13
N ALA A 124 7.92 38.20 15.07
CA ALA A 124 8.96 38.70 15.97
C ALA A 124 9.84 39.83 15.37
N GLY A 125 9.54 40.28 14.14
CA GLY A 125 10.41 41.18 13.36
C GLY A 125 9.90 42.60 13.08
N THR A 126 8.77 43.04 13.66
CA THR A 126 8.20 44.39 13.41
C THR A 126 7.81 45.14 14.70
N GLY A 127 8.56 44.89 15.78
CA GLY A 127 8.36 45.54 17.08
C GLY A 127 9.59 46.33 17.56
N ALA A 128 10.15 47.20 16.72
CA ALA A 128 11.23 48.10 17.13
C ALA A 128 11.15 49.47 16.43
N GLY A 129 10.37 50.36 17.05
CA GLY A 129 10.61 51.80 17.19
C GLY A 129 10.91 52.64 15.94
N ILE A 130 9.92 53.45 15.53
CA ILE A 130 10.14 54.86 15.17
C ILE A 130 9.02 55.68 15.82
N GLY A 131 9.40 56.66 16.63
CA GLY A 131 8.50 57.44 17.44
C GLY A 131 7.80 58.61 16.74
N ALA A 132 6.97 59.27 17.54
CA ALA A 132 6.52 60.67 17.44
C ALA A 132 5.41 61.00 16.41
N GLY A 133 4.18 60.66 16.81
CA GLY A 133 3.14 61.66 17.10
C GLY A 133 2.44 62.35 15.94
N ILE A 134 1.20 61.92 15.63
CA ILE A 134 0.04 62.81 15.38
C ILE A 134 -1.24 62.03 15.79
N ASN A 135 -2.15 62.75 16.45
CA ASN A 135 -3.46 62.39 17.01
C ASN A 135 -4.18 61.14 16.46
N GLY A 136 -4.75 60.38 17.42
CA GLY A 136 -5.55 59.18 17.18
C GLY A 136 -6.78 59.41 16.31
N GLY A 137 -6.82 58.67 15.20
CA GLY A 137 -8.02 58.44 14.40
C GLY A 137 -8.19 56.94 14.23
N SER A 138 -9.01 56.34 15.09
CA SER A 138 -9.61 55.03 14.86
C SER A 138 -10.26 55.04 13.47
N LEU A 139 -10.06 53.97 12.70
CA LEU A 139 -10.71 53.77 11.41
C LEU A 139 -12.23 54.03 11.54
N PRO A 140 -12.85 54.79 10.61
CA PRO A 140 -14.27 55.09 10.68
C PRO A 140 -15.10 53.83 10.47
N SER A 141 -16.15 53.64 11.28
CA SER A 141 -17.05 52.49 11.22
C SER A 141 -18.05 52.61 10.06
N PRO A 142 -18.52 51.49 9.48
CA PRO A 142 -19.22 51.45 8.18
C PRO A 142 -20.58 52.17 8.15
N SER A 143 -21.16 52.45 9.31
CA SER A 143 -22.48 53.06 9.47
C SER A 143 -22.50 54.59 9.33
N HIS A 144 -21.36 55.24 9.07
CA HIS A 144 -21.33 56.69 8.83
C HIS A 144 -21.83 57.08 7.41
N PHE A 145 -21.85 56.14 6.46
CA PHE A 145 -22.23 56.47 5.07
C PHE A 145 -23.75 56.51 4.82
N GLU A 146 -24.58 55.99 5.74
CA GLU A 146 -26.01 55.76 5.49
C GLU A 146 -26.95 56.90 5.96
N LEU A 147 -26.47 57.98 6.58
CA LEU A 147 -27.33 58.99 7.22
C LEU A 147 -27.22 60.42 6.69
N GLN A 148 -26.74 60.61 5.46
CA GLN A 148 -26.52 61.97 4.90
C GLN A 148 -27.39 62.34 3.68
N ASP A 149 -28.32 61.51 3.24
CA ASP A 149 -29.12 61.77 2.02
C ASP A 149 -30.63 61.97 2.35
N ASP A 150 -31.01 63.20 2.74
CA ASP A 150 -32.41 63.66 2.73
C ASP A 150 -32.56 65.06 2.10
N HIS A 151 -31.59 65.52 1.31
CA HIS A 151 -31.72 66.82 0.65
C HIS A 151 -30.80 66.91 -0.56
N LEU A 152 -31.28 66.44 -1.73
CA LEU A 152 -31.22 67.19 -3.00
C LEU A 152 -31.79 66.33 -4.14
N LEU A 153 -32.98 66.72 -4.60
CA LEU A 153 -33.50 66.35 -5.90
C LEU A 153 -32.71 67.11 -6.97
N GLY A 154 -31.86 66.43 -7.73
CA GLY A 154 -31.22 66.97 -8.93
C GLY A 154 -29.92 66.29 -9.29
N ASP A 155 -29.91 65.65 -10.47
CA ASP A 155 -28.80 65.03 -11.18
C ASP A 155 -28.66 63.50 -10.97
N ASP A 156 -29.43 62.76 -11.78
CA ASP A 156 -29.47 61.29 -11.79
C ASP A 156 -28.30 60.65 -12.58
N GLY A 157 -27.38 61.43 -13.16
CA GLY A 157 -26.30 60.92 -14.01
C GLY A 157 -25.07 60.41 -13.27
N GLU A 158 -24.54 61.15 -12.30
CA GLU A 158 -23.25 60.79 -11.66
C GLU A 158 -23.37 59.69 -10.58
N ARG A 159 -24.60 59.38 -10.11
CA ARG A 159 -24.86 58.28 -9.17
C ARG A 159 -24.94 56.91 -9.85
N GLU A 160 -25.40 56.86 -11.10
CA GLU A 160 -25.45 55.62 -11.91
C GLU A 160 -24.05 55.16 -12.31
N ASP A 161 -23.14 56.07 -12.63
CA ASP A 161 -21.75 55.75 -12.98
C ASP A 161 -20.96 55.11 -11.80
N TYR A 162 -21.14 55.62 -10.58
CA TYR A 162 -20.46 55.05 -9.40
C TYR A 162 -20.97 53.64 -9.05
N TYR A 163 -22.26 53.39 -9.22
CA TYR A 163 -22.85 52.05 -9.05
C TYR A 163 -22.39 51.08 -10.14
N ALA A 164 -22.32 51.54 -11.39
CA ALA A 164 -21.83 50.75 -12.52
C ALA A 164 -20.36 50.37 -12.36
N GLU A 165 -19.51 51.31 -11.92
CA GLU A 165 -18.08 51.08 -11.69
C GLU A 165 -17.84 50.13 -10.50
N PHE A 166 -18.65 50.22 -9.45
CA PHE A 166 -18.62 49.28 -8.33
C PHE A 166 -19.10 47.87 -8.73
N GLU A 167 -20.10 47.77 -9.61
CA GLU A 167 -20.61 46.50 -10.13
C GLU A 167 -19.60 45.83 -11.08
N GLU A 168 -18.86 46.61 -11.89
CA GLU A 168 -17.72 46.11 -12.67
C GLU A 168 -16.61 45.57 -11.77
N GLN A 169 -16.23 46.27 -10.70
CA GLN A 169 -15.22 45.77 -9.76
C GLN A 169 -15.68 44.46 -9.10
N ARG A 170 -16.95 44.38 -8.68
CA ARG A 170 -17.56 43.15 -8.16
C ARG A 170 -17.54 42.00 -9.16
N GLN A 171 -17.81 42.27 -10.44
CA GLN A 171 -17.72 41.26 -11.50
C GLN A 171 -16.27 40.83 -11.75
N GLN A 172 -15.31 41.74 -11.69
CA GLN A 172 -13.88 41.41 -11.82
C GLN A 172 -13.40 40.54 -10.66
N GLU A 173 -13.82 40.83 -9.43
CA GLU A 173 -13.55 39.99 -8.26
C GLU A 173 -14.16 38.59 -8.42
N LEU A 174 -15.41 38.50 -8.88
CA LEU A 174 -16.10 37.22 -9.12
C LEU A 174 -15.46 36.42 -10.27
N MET A 175 -14.92 37.09 -11.30
CA MET A 175 -14.17 36.43 -12.37
C MET A 175 -12.80 35.95 -11.88
N ALA A 176 -12.10 36.74 -11.07
CA ALA A 176 -10.82 36.34 -10.48
C ALA A 176 -10.97 35.14 -9.53
N GLU A 177 -12.05 35.08 -8.77
CA GLU A 177 -12.34 33.97 -7.85
C GLU A 177 -12.65 32.67 -8.62
N GLN A 178 -13.30 32.75 -9.78
CA GLN A 178 -13.54 31.61 -10.66
C GLN A 178 -12.28 31.14 -11.39
N ASP A 179 -11.40 32.05 -11.81
CA ASP A 179 -10.13 31.69 -12.47
C ASP A 179 -9.23 30.89 -11.50
N GLN A 180 -9.23 31.28 -10.22
CA GLN A 180 -8.55 30.54 -9.17
C GLN A 180 -9.16 29.14 -8.93
N GLN A 181 -10.47 28.97 -9.13
CA GLN A 181 -11.13 27.66 -9.08
C GLN A 181 -10.75 26.79 -10.28
N LEU A 182 -10.62 27.38 -11.48
CA LEU A 182 -10.21 26.67 -12.69
C LEU A 182 -8.76 26.16 -12.58
N ASP A 183 -7.86 26.91 -11.95
CA ASP A 183 -6.50 26.43 -11.63
C ASP A 183 -6.51 25.20 -10.71
N GLY A 184 -7.41 25.17 -9.72
CA GLY A 184 -7.63 24.00 -8.88
C GLY A 184 -8.13 22.77 -9.67
N VAL A 185 -8.99 22.98 -10.67
CA VAL A 185 -9.45 21.92 -11.58
C VAL A 185 -8.29 21.45 -12.48
N PHE A 186 -7.45 22.34 -13.00
CA PHE A 186 -6.28 21.96 -13.81
C PHE A 186 -5.28 21.13 -13.02
N GLN A 187 -5.05 21.45 -11.75
CA GLN A 187 -4.23 20.65 -10.87
C GLN A 187 -4.84 19.26 -10.64
N THR A 188 -6.16 19.20 -10.41
CA THR A 188 -6.89 17.94 -10.24
C THR A 188 -6.84 17.07 -11.51
N VAL A 189 -6.99 17.67 -12.69
CA VAL A 189 -6.85 16.98 -13.98
C VAL A 189 -5.41 16.54 -14.23
N GLY A 190 -4.43 17.33 -13.82
CA GLY A 190 -3.01 16.96 -13.85
C GLY A 190 -2.71 15.74 -12.99
N THR A 191 -3.25 15.71 -11.77
CA THR A 191 -3.17 14.57 -10.84
C THR A 191 -3.88 13.34 -11.38
N LEU A 192 -5.11 13.46 -11.90
CA LEU A 192 -5.83 12.36 -12.53
C LEU A 192 -5.08 11.82 -13.76
N ARG A 193 -4.40 12.68 -14.53
CA ARG A 193 -3.57 12.25 -15.65
C ARG A 193 -2.33 11.49 -15.17
N GLN A 194 -1.70 11.94 -14.09
CA GLN A 194 -0.57 11.23 -13.49
C GLN A 194 -1.02 9.87 -12.94
N GLN A 195 -2.12 9.83 -12.19
CA GLN A 195 -2.74 8.60 -11.70
C GLN A 195 -3.13 7.67 -12.84
N ALA A 196 -3.68 8.18 -13.95
CA ALA A 196 -4.00 7.37 -15.13
C ALA A 196 -2.77 6.78 -15.81
N ASN A 197 -1.64 7.51 -15.82
CA ASN A 197 -0.37 6.99 -16.34
C ASN A 197 0.21 5.91 -15.42
N ASP A 198 0.16 6.12 -14.10
CA ASP A 198 0.64 5.16 -13.12
C ASP A 198 -0.25 3.90 -13.09
N MET A 199 -1.59 4.08 -13.17
CA MET A 199 -2.54 2.98 -13.39
C MET A 199 -2.28 2.27 -14.73
N GLY A 200 -1.91 3.00 -15.78
CA GLY A 200 -1.59 2.42 -17.09
C GLY A 200 -0.37 1.50 -17.04
N ARG A 201 0.69 1.90 -16.31
CA ARG A 201 1.89 1.08 -16.11
C ARG A 201 1.63 -0.12 -15.20
N GLU A 202 0.92 0.10 -14.10
CA GLU A 202 0.53 -0.96 -13.17
C GLU A 202 -0.35 -2.02 -13.85
N LEU A 203 -1.26 -1.61 -14.75
CA LEU A 203 -2.04 -2.55 -15.56
C LEU A 203 -1.17 -3.31 -16.57
N GLU A 204 -0.14 -2.68 -17.14
CA GLU A 204 0.81 -3.34 -18.05
C GLU A 204 1.67 -4.37 -17.30
N GLU A 205 2.11 -4.04 -16.08
CA GLU A 205 2.78 -4.95 -15.15
C GLU A 205 1.86 -6.10 -14.71
N GLN A 206 0.58 -5.82 -14.41
CA GLN A 206 -0.41 -6.85 -14.11
C GLN A 206 -0.71 -7.74 -15.31
N VAL A 207 -0.68 -7.23 -16.54
CA VAL A 207 -0.78 -8.07 -17.76
C VAL A 207 0.42 -8.99 -17.90
N GLU A 208 1.61 -8.55 -17.51
CA GLU A 208 2.80 -9.40 -17.45
C GLU A 208 2.68 -10.47 -16.36
N MET A 209 2.28 -10.10 -15.14
CA MET A 209 2.00 -11.05 -14.06
C MET A 209 0.89 -12.05 -14.40
N LEU A 210 -0.16 -11.62 -15.11
CA LEU A 210 -1.23 -12.51 -15.56
C LEU A 210 -0.74 -13.56 -16.55
N LYS A 211 0.27 -13.25 -17.39
CA LYS A 211 0.91 -14.27 -18.24
C LYS A 211 1.65 -15.30 -17.40
N GLU A 212 2.30 -14.89 -16.32
CA GLU A 212 2.94 -15.84 -15.39
C GLU A 212 1.90 -16.73 -14.71
N VAL A 213 0.79 -16.15 -14.26
CA VAL A 213 -0.35 -16.90 -13.68
C VAL A 213 -0.92 -17.88 -14.69
N ASP A 214 -1.05 -17.52 -15.97
CA ASP A 214 -1.51 -18.41 -17.04
C ASP A 214 -0.54 -19.58 -17.26
N THR A 215 0.77 -19.32 -17.30
CA THR A 215 1.77 -20.40 -17.41
C THR A 215 1.76 -21.33 -16.18
N LEU A 216 1.51 -20.77 -14.99
CA LEU A 216 1.36 -21.55 -13.77
C LEU A 216 0.07 -22.38 -13.82
N ALA A 217 -1.03 -21.80 -14.30
CA ALA A 217 -2.32 -22.48 -14.49
C ALA A 217 -2.20 -23.63 -15.49
N GLU A 218 -1.49 -23.46 -16.62
CA GLU A 218 -1.20 -24.54 -17.56
C GLU A 218 -0.38 -25.67 -16.91
N ARG A 219 0.64 -25.32 -16.13
CA ARG A 219 1.49 -26.30 -15.42
C ARG A 219 0.69 -27.06 -14.37
N VAL A 220 -0.16 -26.36 -13.60
CA VAL A 220 -1.05 -26.96 -12.61
C VAL A 220 -2.10 -27.84 -13.31
N GLY A 221 -2.67 -27.38 -14.43
CA GLY A 221 -3.59 -28.15 -15.27
C GLY A 221 -2.98 -29.45 -15.77
N GLY A 222 -1.74 -29.42 -16.27
CA GLY A 222 -1.02 -30.61 -16.71
C GLY A 222 -0.72 -31.61 -15.58
N LYS A 223 -0.35 -31.09 -14.39
CA LYS A 223 -0.13 -31.92 -13.19
C LYS A 223 -1.43 -32.53 -12.67
N LEU A 224 -2.52 -31.75 -12.63
CA LEU A 224 -3.84 -32.22 -12.22
C LEU A 224 -4.36 -33.29 -13.19
N GLN A 225 -4.25 -33.08 -14.49
CA GLN A 225 -4.63 -34.08 -15.50
C GLN A 225 -3.82 -35.37 -15.37
N SER A 226 -2.52 -35.27 -15.07
CA SER A 226 -1.65 -36.43 -14.80
C SER A 226 -2.02 -37.14 -13.49
N GLY A 227 -2.39 -36.37 -12.46
CA GLY A 227 -2.90 -36.87 -11.19
C GLY A 227 -4.20 -37.64 -11.37
N VAL A 228 -5.17 -37.07 -12.09
CA VAL A 228 -6.45 -37.72 -12.43
C VAL A 228 -6.21 -39.02 -13.20
N ARG A 229 -5.28 -39.04 -14.18
CA ARG A 229 -4.91 -40.27 -14.89
C ARG A 229 -4.31 -41.34 -13.96
N ARG A 230 -3.46 -40.96 -12.99
CA ARG A 230 -2.93 -41.89 -11.98
C ARG A 230 -4.02 -42.43 -11.07
N VAL A 231 -4.91 -41.57 -10.58
CA VAL A 231 -6.06 -41.99 -9.77
C VAL A 231 -6.93 -42.99 -10.54
N GLY A 232 -7.25 -42.71 -11.81
CA GLY A 232 -7.99 -43.65 -12.67
C GLY A 232 -7.23 -44.96 -12.95
N LYS A 233 -5.89 -44.95 -12.95
CA LYS A 233 -5.06 -46.17 -13.06
C LYS A 233 -5.04 -46.97 -11.76
N ILE A 234 -5.07 -46.30 -10.61
CA ILE A 234 -5.16 -46.92 -9.29
C ILE A 234 -6.53 -47.56 -9.11
N ILE A 235 -7.61 -46.84 -9.42
CA ILE A 235 -8.99 -47.37 -9.36
C ILE A 235 -9.11 -48.66 -10.19
N ARG A 236 -8.69 -48.63 -11.46
CA ARG A 236 -8.70 -49.85 -12.32
C ARG A 236 -7.81 -50.98 -11.80
N ARG A 237 -6.65 -50.68 -11.20
CA ARG A 237 -5.81 -51.70 -10.56
C ARG A 237 -6.48 -52.29 -9.33
N ASN A 238 -7.16 -51.46 -8.54
CA ASN A 238 -7.87 -51.89 -7.35
C ASN A 238 -9.05 -52.79 -7.72
N GLU A 239 -9.81 -52.46 -8.76
CA GLU A 239 -10.87 -53.31 -9.31
C GLU A 239 -10.35 -54.69 -9.76
N GLY A 240 -9.18 -54.74 -10.42
CA GLY A 240 -8.56 -56.01 -10.82
C GLY A 240 -8.02 -56.84 -9.65
N MET A 241 -7.44 -56.19 -8.63
CA MET A 241 -6.98 -56.85 -7.40
C MET A 241 -8.15 -57.38 -6.58
N GLU A 242 -9.26 -56.65 -6.52
CA GLU A 242 -10.48 -57.08 -5.82
C GLU A 242 -11.13 -58.28 -6.53
N PHE A 243 -11.06 -58.35 -7.87
CA PHE A 243 -11.45 -59.53 -8.65
C PHE A 243 -10.53 -60.73 -8.37
N VAL A 244 -9.21 -60.53 -8.28
CA VAL A 244 -8.25 -61.60 -7.92
C VAL A 244 -8.48 -62.07 -6.49
N ILE A 245 -8.69 -61.16 -5.54
CA ILE A 245 -8.99 -61.51 -4.14
C ILE A 245 -10.32 -62.26 -4.06
N ARG A 246 -11.38 -61.83 -4.75
CA ARG A 246 -12.66 -62.56 -4.81
C ARG A 246 -12.51 -63.93 -5.46
N LEU A 247 -11.71 -64.07 -6.51
CA LEU A 247 -11.41 -65.36 -7.12
C LEU A 247 -10.69 -66.27 -6.12
N VAL A 248 -9.60 -65.79 -5.50
CA VAL A 248 -8.86 -66.55 -4.48
C VAL A 248 -9.79 -66.96 -3.32
N HIS A 249 -10.60 -66.04 -2.79
CA HIS A 249 -11.58 -66.36 -1.73
C HIS A 249 -12.67 -67.35 -2.21
N SER A 250 -13.11 -67.26 -3.46
CA SER A 250 -14.08 -68.20 -4.04
C SER A 250 -13.48 -69.59 -4.28
N TYR A 251 -12.17 -69.69 -4.50
CA TYR A 251 -11.44 -70.96 -4.60
C TYR A 251 -11.12 -71.54 -3.22
N GLU A 252 -10.77 -70.70 -2.24
CA GLU A 252 -10.43 -71.13 -0.87
C GLU A 252 -11.64 -71.68 -0.09
N TYR A 253 -12.87 -71.28 -0.46
CA TYR A 253 -14.11 -71.79 0.15
C TYR A 253 -14.78 -72.97 -0.58
N ARG A 254 -14.35 -73.31 -1.80
CA ARG A 254 -14.83 -74.50 -2.53
C ARG A 254 -13.70 -75.50 -2.62
N GLY A 255 -13.36 -76.09 -1.48
CA GLY A 255 -12.38 -77.16 -1.37
C GLY A 255 -12.82 -78.42 -2.12
N ASP A 256 -12.57 -78.45 -3.42
CA ASP A 256 -12.46 -79.70 -4.18
C ASP A 256 -10.98 -80.09 -4.24
N PRO A 257 -10.55 -81.19 -3.60
CA PRO A 257 -9.14 -81.57 -3.48
C PRO A 257 -8.53 -82.19 -4.75
N SER A 258 -9.08 -81.95 -5.95
CA SER A 258 -8.66 -82.64 -7.18
C SER A 258 -8.04 -81.75 -8.28
N LEU A 259 -7.97 -80.42 -8.12
CA LEU A 259 -7.38 -79.54 -9.14
C LEU A 259 -6.15 -78.78 -8.61
N THR A 260 -5.00 -79.45 -8.64
CA THR A 260 -3.69 -78.82 -8.46
C THR A 260 -3.42 -77.88 -9.64
N ILE A 261 -3.66 -76.58 -9.48
CA ILE A 261 -3.12 -75.60 -10.42
C ILE A 261 -1.63 -75.45 -10.11
N THR A 262 -0.81 -76.17 -10.87
CA THR A 262 0.64 -75.98 -10.89
C THR A 262 0.93 -74.57 -11.38
N PHE A 263 1.12 -73.62 -10.46
CA PHE A 263 1.79 -72.37 -10.77
C PHE A 263 3.24 -72.71 -11.15
N HIS A 264 3.48 -72.89 -12.45
CA HIS A 264 4.83 -72.74 -12.99
C HIS A 264 5.28 -71.33 -12.62
N VAL A 265 6.22 -71.24 -11.69
CA VAL A 265 7.05 -70.05 -11.46
C VAL A 265 7.91 -69.84 -12.70
N GLY A 266 7.27 -69.41 -13.78
CA GLY A 266 7.88 -69.01 -15.02
C GLY A 266 8.33 -67.56 -14.89
N GLN A 267 9.62 -67.39 -14.56
CA GLN A 267 10.44 -66.25 -14.96
C GLN A 267 9.76 -64.85 -14.87
N ILE A 268 9.59 -64.30 -13.67
CA ILE A 268 9.68 -62.84 -13.53
C ILE A 268 11.18 -62.53 -13.40
N ARG A 269 11.85 -62.41 -14.56
CA ARG A 269 13.20 -61.86 -14.64
C ARG A 269 13.19 -60.49 -13.97
N ARG A 270 13.93 -60.34 -12.88
CA ARG A 270 14.58 -59.07 -12.55
C ARG A 270 15.45 -58.69 -13.75
N GLN A 271 14.97 -57.80 -14.61
CA GLN A 271 15.88 -56.92 -15.35
C GLN A 271 16.13 -55.70 -14.48
N ALA A 272 17.10 -55.85 -13.58
CA ALA A 272 18.03 -54.77 -13.35
C ALA A 272 18.90 -54.70 -14.61
N VAL A 273 18.69 -53.67 -15.43
CA VAL A 273 19.72 -53.21 -16.35
C VAL A 273 20.14 -51.84 -15.85
N VAL A 274 21.28 -51.85 -15.16
CA VAL A 274 22.22 -50.73 -15.19
C VAL A 274 22.71 -50.61 -16.62
N SER A 275 22.44 -49.48 -17.28
CA SER A 275 23.27 -48.99 -18.37
C SER A 275 23.19 -47.48 -18.40
N GLN A 276 24.38 -46.88 -18.31
CA GLN A 276 24.65 -45.45 -18.33
C GLN A 276 24.15 -44.81 -19.64
N CYS A 277 23.59 -43.60 -19.51
CA CYS A 277 23.98 -42.38 -20.22
C CYS A 277 23.24 -41.20 -19.57
#